data_AF-A0A7D5REB0-F1
#
_entry.id   AF-A0A7D5REB0-F1
#
_cell.length_a   1.000
_cell.length_b   1.000
_cell.length_c   1.000
_cell.angle_alpha   90.00
_cell.angle_beta   90.00
_cell.angle_gamma   90.00
#
_symmetry.space_group_name_H-M   'P 1'
#
loop_
_entity.id
_entity.type
_entity.pdbx_description
1 polymer ?
#
loop_
_entity_poly.entity_id
_entity_poly.type
_entity_poly.pdbx_seq_one_letter_code
_entity_poly.pdbx_strand_id
1 'polypeptide(L)'
;MQEIRYIDRQRIIDINKKIIRLWNARHTDRLESVNVGTDRIDGVLQIVVSAGNDLPFENMIIEKAAYLVGGLAWAQAFSGGNKRTAVLSCSLFLSQNGHRLNIPDDENPQLRQLLYDIQEERSEINRQIIEKIILYITKHISVV
;
A
#
# COMPACT_ATOMS: atom_id res chain seq x y z
N MET A 1 2.81 -22.95 12.93
CA MET A 1 2.16 -21.63 12.92
C MET A 1 2.72 -20.90 11.71
N GLN A 2 1.88 -20.42 10.79
CA GLN A 2 2.39 -19.64 9.66
C GLN A 2 2.82 -18.26 10.18
N GLU A 3 4.00 -17.81 9.78
CA GLU A 3 4.58 -16.53 10.20
C GLU A 3 4.33 -15.49 9.11
N ILE A 4 3.93 -14.28 9.52
CA ILE A 4 3.69 -13.17 8.59
C ILE A 4 5.02 -12.59 8.14
N ARG A 5 5.23 -12.53 6.83
CA ARG A 5 6.40 -11.89 6.22
C ARG A 5 6.09 -10.42 5.95
N TYR A 6 6.58 -9.54 6.83
CA TYR A 6 6.42 -8.11 6.68
C TYR A 6 7.36 -7.52 5.62
N ILE A 7 6.89 -6.49 4.94
CA ILE A 7 7.74 -5.63 4.12
C ILE A 7 8.48 -4.63 5.04
N ASP A 8 9.78 -4.46 4.84
CA ASP A 8 10.56 -3.49 5.60
C ASP A 8 10.53 -2.09 4.99
N ARG A 9 10.88 -1.09 5.80
CA ARG A 9 10.93 0.33 5.40
C ARG A 9 11.84 0.56 4.19
N GLN A 10 13.02 -0.07 4.15
CA GLN A 10 13.98 0.16 3.07
C GLN A 10 13.42 -0.34 1.74
N ARG A 11 12.72 -1.48 1.75
CA ARG A 11 12.04 -2.03 0.58
C ARG A 11 10.97 -1.09 0.03
N ILE A 12 10.18 -0.45 0.89
CA ILE A 12 9.17 0.56 0.48
C ILE A 12 9.87 1.78 -0.16
N ILE A 13 10.97 2.25 0.43
CA ILE A 13 11.77 3.36 -0.11
C ILE A 13 12.36 3.02 -1.49
N ASP A 14 12.88 1.81 -1.64
CA ASP A 14 13.49 1.37 -2.90
C ASP A 14 12.44 1.22 -4.01
N ILE A 15 11.23 0.76 -3.67
CA ILE A 15 10.08 0.75 -4.58
C ILE A 15 9.78 2.18 -5.06
N ASN A 16 9.69 3.16 -4.15
CA ASN A 16 9.44 4.55 -4.52
C ASN A 16 10.54 5.11 -5.42
N LYS A 17 11.82 4.94 -5.05
CA LYS A 17 12.97 5.35 -5.88
C LYS A 17 12.89 4.80 -7.29
N LYS A 18 12.51 3.52 -7.45
CA LYS A 18 12.34 2.89 -8.76
C LYS A 18 11.17 3.51 -9.54
N ILE A 19 10.04 3.78 -8.89
CA ILE A 19 8.89 4.46 -9.50
C ILE A 19 9.30 5.84 -10.02
N ILE A 20 9.93 6.67 -9.19
CA ILE A 20 10.32 8.03 -9.57
C ILE A 20 11.33 8.02 -10.72
N ARG A 21 12.32 7.11 -10.67
CA ARG A 21 13.28 6.96 -11.77
C ARG A 21 12.59 6.61 -13.09
N LEU A 22 11.67 5.65 -13.08
CA LEU A 22 10.93 5.24 -14.28
C LEU A 22 9.99 6.35 -14.77
N TRP A 23 9.38 7.09 -13.86
CA TRP A 23 8.52 8.23 -14.19
C TRP A 23 9.31 9.35 -14.88
N ASN A 24 10.42 9.78 -14.28
CA ASN A 24 11.27 10.85 -14.80
C ASN A 24 11.90 10.50 -16.14
N ALA A 25 12.21 9.22 -16.38
CA ALA A 25 12.69 8.76 -17.69
C ALA A 25 11.63 8.89 -18.80
N ARG A 26 10.34 8.94 -18.45
CA ARG A 26 9.21 9.07 -19.39
C ARG A 26 8.65 10.50 -19.46
N HIS A 27 8.93 11.34 -18.47
CA HIS A 27 8.37 12.69 -18.33
C HIS A 27 9.49 13.69 -18.04
N THR A 28 10.26 14.03 -19.07
CA THR A 28 11.42 14.94 -18.95
C THR A 28 11.02 16.38 -18.64
N ASP A 29 9.76 16.74 -18.86
CA ASP A 29 9.15 18.04 -18.60
C ASP A 29 8.56 18.18 -17.19
N ARG A 30 8.33 17.06 -16.48
CA ARG A 30 7.70 17.05 -15.15
C ARG A 30 8.39 16.06 -14.21
N LEU A 31 9.61 16.40 -13.84
CA LEU A 31 10.43 15.60 -12.94
C LEU A 31 9.86 15.60 -11.51
N GLU A 32 9.73 14.42 -10.92
CA GLU A 32 9.45 14.22 -9.50
C GLU A 32 10.77 14.04 -8.73
N SER A 33 10.85 14.58 -7.51
CA SER A 33 11.99 14.38 -6.61
C SER A 33 11.78 13.18 -5.67
N VAL A 34 12.88 12.61 -5.18
CA VAL A 34 12.85 11.57 -4.14
C VAL A 34 13.12 12.23 -2.78
N ASN A 35 12.07 12.57 -2.05
CA ASN A 35 12.14 12.92 -0.64
C ASN A 35 11.29 11.95 0.17
N VAL A 36 11.76 11.59 1.36
CA VAL A 36 11.16 10.55 2.20
C VAL A 36 10.99 11.06 3.63
N GLY A 37 9.76 11.01 4.16
CA GLY A 37 9.47 11.14 5.59
C GLY A 37 9.42 9.76 6.22
N THR A 38 10.55 9.27 6.73
CA THR A 38 10.68 7.91 7.30
C THR A 38 9.72 7.65 8.45
N ASP A 39 9.50 8.65 9.32
CA ASP A 39 8.61 8.52 10.48
C ASP A 39 7.17 8.20 10.07
N ARG A 40 6.75 8.69 8.90
CA ARG A 40 5.41 8.40 8.36
C ARG A 40 5.29 6.95 7.88
N ILE A 41 6.38 6.39 7.33
CA ILE A 41 6.42 4.97 6.95
C ILE A 41 6.40 4.10 8.20
N ASP A 42 7.22 4.46 9.21
CA ASP A 42 7.31 3.71 10.46
C ASP A 42 5.97 3.71 11.20
N GLY A 43 5.25 4.83 11.24
CA GLY A 43 3.89 4.90 11.77
C GLY A 43 2.90 3.98 11.05
N VAL A 44 2.95 3.91 9.72
CA VAL A 44 2.10 2.97 8.96
C VAL A 44 2.47 1.52 9.25
N LEU A 45 3.76 1.19 9.32
CA LEU A 45 4.21 -0.18 9.62
C LEU A 45 3.76 -0.63 11.03
N GLN A 46 3.76 0.27 12.01
CA GLN A 46 3.22 -0.02 13.34
C GLN A 46 1.73 -0.36 13.31
N ILE A 47 0.93 0.42 12.55
CA ILE A 47 -0.51 0.14 12.34
C ILE A 47 -0.70 -1.22 11.67
N VAL A 48 0.11 -1.54 10.66
CA VAL A 48 0.05 -2.84 9.96
C VAL A 48 0.37 -4.01 10.90
N VAL A 49 1.34 -3.86 11.80
CA VAL A 49 1.66 -4.92 12.77
C VAL A 49 0.50 -5.18 13.75
N SER A 50 -0.26 -4.15 14.14
CA SER A 50 -1.39 -4.31 15.07
C SER A 50 -2.71 -4.71 14.41
N ALA A 51 -2.89 -4.48 13.11
CA ALA A 51 -4.15 -4.70 12.40
C ALA A 51 -4.58 -6.18 12.34
N GLY A 52 -5.83 -6.49 12.73
CA GLY A 52 -6.48 -7.78 12.52
C GLY A 52 -5.88 -8.96 13.29
N ASN A 53 -5.14 -8.71 14.38
CA ASN A 53 -4.46 -9.77 15.15
C ASN A 53 -5.42 -10.78 15.82
N ASP A 54 -6.71 -10.44 15.90
CA ASP A 54 -7.80 -11.28 16.38
C ASP A 54 -8.49 -12.11 15.26
N LEU A 55 -8.10 -11.90 14.00
CA LEU A 55 -8.69 -12.58 12.85
C LEU A 55 -7.98 -13.91 12.52
N PRO A 56 -8.66 -14.84 11.81
CA PRO A 56 -8.00 -15.98 11.18
C PRO A 56 -6.86 -15.53 10.26
N PHE A 57 -5.80 -16.35 10.14
CA PHE A 57 -4.55 -15.99 9.45
C PHE A 57 -4.77 -15.35 8.07
N GLU A 58 -5.60 -15.96 7.22
CA GLU A 58 -5.93 -15.43 5.88
C GLU A 58 -6.55 -14.03 5.93
N ASN A 59 -7.53 -13.83 6.81
CA ASN A 59 -8.19 -12.53 6.98
C ASN A 59 -7.24 -11.51 7.60
N MET A 60 -6.34 -11.94 8.49
CA MET A 60 -5.30 -11.09 9.06
C MET A 60 -4.34 -10.57 7.98
N ILE A 61 -3.93 -11.41 7.03
CA ILE A 61 -3.09 -10.97 5.89
C ILE A 61 -3.84 -9.91 5.05
N ILE A 62 -5.11 -10.13 4.75
CA ILE A 62 -5.92 -9.18 3.97
C ILE A 62 -6.07 -7.85 4.72
N GLU A 63 -6.37 -7.89 6.02
CA GLU A 63 -6.50 -6.71 6.88
C GLU A 63 -5.20 -5.90 6.85
N LYS A 64 -4.06 -6.56 7.11
CA LYS A 64 -2.74 -5.94 7.09
C LYS A 64 -2.38 -5.35 5.72
N ALA A 65 -2.74 -6.04 4.63
CA ALA A 65 -2.53 -5.54 3.28
C ALA A 65 -3.35 -4.28 2.99
N ALA A 66 -4.58 -4.19 3.50
CA ALA A 66 -5.45 -3.02 3.36
C ALA A 66 -4.90 -1.82 4.14
N TYR A 67 -4.47 -2.02 5.39
CA TYR A 67 -3.81 -0.97 6.17
C TYR A 67 -2.47 -0.55 5.56
N LEU A 68 -1.74 -1.45 4.91
CA LEU A 68 -0.50 -1.10 4.23
C LEU A 68 -0.75 -0.20 3.01
N VAL A 69 -1.67 -0.59 2.11
CA VAL A 69 -1.96 0.21 0.91
C VAL A 69 -2.67 1.53 1.26
N GLY A 70 -3.67 1.47 2.14
CA GLY A 70 -4.41 2.65 2.60
C GLY A 70 -3.53 3.58 3.41
N GLY A 71 -2.77 3.04 4.36
CA GLY A 71 -1.88 3.80 5.23
C GLY A 71 -0.76 4.51 4.48
N LEU A 72 -0.08 3.84 3.53
CA LEU A 72 0.94 4.49 2.72
C LEU A 72 0.36 5.57 1.79
N ALA A 73 -0.86 5.38 1.28
CA ALA A 73 -1.56 6.39 0.49
C ALA A 73 -2.02 7.59 1.34
N TRP A 74 -2.46 7.36 2.57
CA TRP A 74 -2.86 8.39 3.53
C TRP A 74 -1.66 9.19 4.06
N ALA A 75 -0.60 8.50 4.46
CA ALA A 75 0.53 9.11 5.16
C ALA A 75 1.37 10.07 4.29
N GLN A 76 1.28 9.98 2.96
CA GLN A 76 2.04 10.84 2.03
C GLN A 76 3.53 10.94 2.42
N ALA A 77 4.15 9.78 2.64
CA ALA A 77 5.54 9.69 3.10
C ALA A 77 6.55 10.16 2.05
N PHE A 78 6.16 10.26 0.79
CA PHE A 78 7.03 10.64 -0.32
C PHE A 78 6.57 11.96 -0.96
N SER A 79 7.51 12.71 -1.55
CA SER A 79 7.20 13.89 -2.38
C SER A 79 6.47 13.54 -3.68
N GLY A 80 6.58 12.30 -4.13
CA GLY A 80 6.01 11.81 -5.37
C GLY A 80 5.72 10.31 -5.29
N GLY A 81 4.83 9.82 -6.16
CA GLY A 81 4.58 8.38 -6.29
C GLY A 81 3.93 7.66 -5.10
N ASN A 82 3.33 8.35 -4.12
CA ASN A 82 2.75 7.71 -2.90
C ASN A 82 1.82 6.54 -3.20
N LYS A 83 0.76 6.74 -4.00
CA LYS A 83 -0.24 5.69 -4.30
C LYS A 83 0.36 4.53 -5.10
N ARG A 84 1.24 4.82 -6.06
CA ARG A 84 1.98 3.80 -6.84
C ARG A 84 2.87 2.96 -5.92
N THR A 85 3.53 3.60 -4.95
CA THR A 85 4.36 2.92 -3.94
C THR A 85 3.51 2.05 -3.03
N ALA A 86 2.36 2.57 -2.59
CA ALA A 86 1.42 1.84 -1.75
C ALA A 86 0.93 0.55 -2.42
N VAL A 87 0.49 0.65 -3.69
CA VAL A 87 -0.01 -0.50 -4.46
C VAL A 87 1.08 -1.56 -4.65
N LEU A 88 2.29 -1.16 -5.06
CA LEU A 88 3.40 -2.11 -5.25
C LEU A 88 3.88 -2.73 -3.93
N SER A 89 3.88 -1.96 -2.84
CA SER A 89 4.26 -2.47 -1.51
C SER A 89 3.23 -3.49 -1.01
N CYS A 90 1.94 -3.23 -1.21
CA CYS A 90 0.86 -4.15 -0.90
C CYS A 90 0.94 -5.44 -1.73
N SER A 91 1.16 -5.31 -3.04
CA SER A 91 1.33 -6.46 -3.92
C SER A 91 2.53 -7.33 -3.51
N LEU A 92 3.65 -6.71 -3.14
CA LEU A 92 4.82 -7.43 -2.64
C LEU A 92 4.55 -8.11 -1.29
N PHE A 93 3.92 -7.41 -0.34
CA PHE A 93 3.53 -7.99 0.94
C PHE A 93 2.63 -9.21 0.76
N LEU A 94 1.59 -9.11 -0.07
CA LEU A 94 0.71 -10.24 -0.38
C LEU A 94 1.50 -11.41 -0.99
N SER A 95 2.39 -11.14 -1.95
CA SER A 95 3.23 -12.16 -2.59
C SER A 95 4.15 -12.89 -1.60
N GLN A 96 4.73 -12.16 -0.66
CA GLN A 96 5.57 -12.75 0.39
C GLN A 96 4.77 -13.66 1.34
N ASN A 97 3.44 -13.45 1.43
CA ASN A 97 2.53 -14.21 2.27
C ASN A 97 1.67 -15.21 1.46
N GLY A 98 2.08 -15.59 0.25
CA GLY A 98 1.42 -16.66 -0.52
C GLY A 98 0.22 -16.20 -1.35
N HIS A 99 0.04 -14.90 -1.55
CA HIS A 99 -1.08 -14.34 -2.29
C HIS A 99 -0.65 -13.46 -3.45
N ARG A 100 -1.47 -13.39 -4.48
CA ARG A 100 -1.31 -12.48 -5.60
C ARG A 100 -2.48 -11.51 -5.64
N LEU A 101 -2.18 -10.22 -5.69
CA LEU A 101 -3.17 -9.19 -5.99
C LEU A 101 -3.32 -9.04 -7.50
N ASN A 102 -4.47 -9.44 -8.03
CA ASN A 102 -4.83 -9.36 -9.43
C ASN A 102 -5.52 -8.02 -9.70
N ILE A 103 -4.71 -6.98 -9.92
CA ILE A 103 -5.22 -5.69 -10.41
C ILE A 103 -5.34 -5.81 -11.93
N PRO A 104 -6.55 -5.74 -12.50
CA PRO A 104 -6.70 -5.80 -13.94
C PRO A 104 -6.06 -4.58 -14.62
N ASP A 105 -5.60 -4.77 -15.86
CA ASP A 105 -4.76 -3.82 -16.62
C ASP A 105 -5.49 -2.50 -16.95
N ASP A 106 -6.83 -2.48 -16.90
CA ASP A 106 -7.64 -1.28 -17.03
C ASP A 106 -7.64 -0.49 -15.72
N GLU A 107 -6.57 0.30 -15.51
CA GLU A 107 -6.40 1.34 -14.47
C GLU A 107 -7.46 1.29 -13.36
N ASN A 108 -7.41 0.30 -12.46
CA ASN A 108 -8.58 -0.02 -11.61
C ASN A 108 -9.16 1.25 -10.92
N PRO A 109 -10.27 1.81 -11.43
CA PRO A 109 -10.71 3.15 -11.03
C PRO A 109 -11.16 3.14 -9.59
N GLN A 110 -11.67 2.00 -9.13
CA GLN A 110 -12.17 1.81 -7.79
C GLN A 110 -11.04 1.89 -6.77
N LEU A 111 -9.97 1.09 -6.91
CA LEU A 111 -8.85 1.17 -5.98
C LEU A 111 -8.21 2.55 -6.03
N ARG A 112 -8.03 3.11 -7.23
CA ARG A 112 -7.49 4.46 -7.40
C ARG A 112 -8.33 5.48 -6.61
N GLN A 113 -9.65 5.47 -6.77
CA GLN A 113 -10.56 6.36 -6.07
C GLN A 113 -10.46 6.21 -4.54
N LEU A 114 -10.48 4.97 -4.03
CA LEU A 114 -10.33 4.72 -2.59
C LEU A 114 -9.02 5.29 -2.03
N LEU A 115 -7.92 5.18 -2.78
CA LEU A 115 -6.64 5.75 -2.37
C LEU A 115 -6.61 7.28 -2.46
N TYR A 116 -7.43 7.92 -3.30
CA TYR A 116 -7.62 9.37 -3.27
C TYR A 116 -8.47 9.78 -2.07
N ASP A 117 -9.61 9.12 -1.87
CA ASP A 117 -10.53 9.41 -0.76
C ASP A 117 -9.82 9.30 0.59
N ILE A 118 -8.96 8.28 0.78
CA ILE A 118 -8.24 8.13 2.05
C ILE A 118 -7.19 9.22 2.27
N GLN A 119 -6.70 9.88 1.23
CA GLN A 119 -5.74 10.97 1.36
C GLN A 119 -6.41 12.29 1.78
N GLU A 120 -7.68 12.50 1.43
CA GLU A 120 -8.40 13.73 1.75
C GLU A 120 -8.59 13.89 3.26
N GLU A 121 -8.73 12.78 4.00
CA GLU A 121 -8.82 12.79 5.46
C GLU A 121 -7.43 12.87 6.10
N ARG A 122 -7.08 14.04 6.65
CA ARG A 122 -5.72 14.31 7.16
C ARG A 122 -5.53 14.03 8.64
N SER A 123 -6.63 13.84 9.39
CA SER A 123 -6.60 13.73 10.85
C SER A 123 -6.29 12.31 11.31
N GLU A 124 -7.00 11.34 10.76
CA GLU A 124 -6.87 9.92 11.08
C GLU A 124 -7.15 9.06 9.84
N ILE A 125 -6.71 7.79 9.88
CA ILE A 125 -7.00 6.87 8.79
C ILE A 125 -8.48 6.50 8.81
N ASN A 126 -9.20 6.83 7.74
CA ASN A 126 -10.63 6.58 7.68
C ASN A 126 -10.94 5.08 7.58
N ARG A 127 -11.47 4.51 8.66
CA ARG A 127 -11.80 3.08 8.76
C ARG A 127 -12.80 2.60 7.71
N GLN A 128 -13.79 3.41 7.34
CA GLN A 128 -14.77 3.02 6.32
C GLN A 128 -14.13 2.88 4.93
N ILE A 129 -13.10 3.68 4.65
CA ILE A 129 -12.34 3.55 3.41
C ILE A 129 -11.45 2.31 3.46
N ILE A 130 -10.84 2.01 4.61
CA ILE A 130 -10.10 0.76 4.81
C ILE A 130 -11.00 -0.47 4.61
N GLU A 131 -12.22 -0.48 5.15
CA GLU A 131 -13.18 -1.57 4.92
C GLU A 131 -13.50 -1.77 3.43
N LYS A 132 -13.63 -0.69 2.67
CA LYS A 132 -13.79 -0.77 1.21
C LYS A 132 -12.54 -1.31 0.51
N ILE A 133 -11.34 -0.97 1.00
CA ILE A 133 -10.07 -1.50 0.50
C ILE A 133 -9.95 -3.00 0.83
N ILE A 134 -10.36 -3.44 2.03
CA ILE A 134 -10.43 -4.86 2.41
C ILE A 134 -11.31 -5.62 1.43
N LEU A 135 -12.54 -5.15 1.21
CA LEU A 135 -13.48 -5.75 0.26
C LEU A 135 -12.91 -5.80 -1.16
N TYR A 136 -12.19 -4.77 -1.57
CA TYR A 136 -11.51 -4.74 -2.85
C TYR A 136 -10.42 -5.84 -2.93
N ILE A 137 -9.51 -5.89 -1.95
CA ILE A 137 -8.43 -6.90 -1.93
C ILE A 137 -9.03 -8.31 -1.94
N THR A 138 -10.03 -8.59 -1.11
CA THR A 138 -10.70 -9.90 -1.05
C THR A 138 -11.27 -10.33 -2.40
N LYS A 139 -11.81 -9.39 -3.20
CA LYS A 139 -12.35 -9.69 -4.54
C LYS A 139 -11.28 -9.95 -5.59
N HIS A 140 -10.06 -9.47 -5.36
CA HIS A 140 -8.99 -9.42 -6.35
C HIS A 140 -7.75 -10.24 -5.94
N ILE A 141 -7.85 -11.08 -4.90
CA ILE A 141 -6.75 -11.91 -4.41
C ILE A 141 -6.88 -13.35 -4.90
N SER A 142 -5.75 -13.97 -5.22
CA SER A 142 -5.65 -15.42 -5.49
C SER A 142 -4.44 -16.01 -4.74
N VAL A 143 -4.50 -17.30 -4.40
CA VAL A 143 -3.34 -18.01 -3.84
C VAL A 143 -2.26 -18.19 -4.92
N VAL A 144 -0.98 -18.07 -4.54
CA VAL A 144 0.19 -18.28 -5.40
C VAL A 144 0.59 -19.75 -5.43
#